data_AF-G7ES07-F1
#
_entry.id   AF-G7ES07-F1
#
_cell.length_a   1.000
_cell.length_b   1.000
_cell.length_c   1.000
_cell.angle_alpha   90.00
_cell.angle_beta   90.00
_cell.angle_gamma   90.00
#
_symmetry.space_group_name_H-M   'P 1'
#
loop_
_entity.id
_entity.type
_entity.pdbx_description
1 polymer ?
#
loop_
_entity_poly.entity_id
_entity_poly.type
_entity_poly.pdbx_seq_one_letter_code
_entity_poly.pdbx_strand_id
1 'polypeptide(L)'
;MAKNTSSSKGNTRHVVPHPDGWANKKGGAERASSVHSTKREAEATAREQSKREGSELVVHGKDGQIQRKDSHGNDPKDIKG
;
A
#
# COMPACT_ATOMS: atom_id res chain seq x y z
N MET A 1 -8.15 23.61 -12.98
CA MET A 1 -8.61 22.29 -12.48
C MET A 1 -7.52 21.70 -11.60
N ALA A 2 -7.60 21.81 -10.28
CA ALA A 2 -6.79 21.03 -9.34
C ALA A 2 -7.39 21.21 -7.93
N LYS A 3 -8.24 20.28 -7.50
CA LYS A 3 -8.85 20.33 -6.16
C LYS A 3 -7.88 19.71 -5.15
N ASN A 4 -7.35 20.59 -4.30
CA ASN A 4 -7.26 20.51 -2.84
C ASN A 4 -6.66 19.30 -2.09
N THR A 5 -5.88 19.69 -1.07
CA THR A 5 -5.73 19.12 0.28
C THR A 5 -4.63 18.08 0.54
N SER A 6 -3.49 18.60 1.03
CA SER A 6 -2.76 17.97 2.14
C SER A 6 -3.75 17.56 3.24
N SER A 7 -3.85 16.27 3.53
CA SER A 7 -4.36 15.78 4.80
C SER A 7 -3.54 14.58 5.23
N SER A 8 -2.94 14.71 6.41
CA SER A 8 -1.87 13.93 7.03
C SER A 8 -2.29 12.52 7.48
N LYS A 9 -2.97 11.75 6.60
CA LYS A 9 -3.25 10.31 6.75
C LYS A 9 -2.78 9.47 5.54
N GLY A 10 -2.01 10.07 4.63
CA GLY A 10 -1.93 9.69 3.21
C GLY A 10 -0.67 8.96 2.73
N ASN A 11 0.03 8.27 3.61
CA ASN A 11 1.22 7.50 3.27
C ASN A 11 0.99 6.01 3.54
N THR A 12 -0.02 5.42 2.91
CA THR A 12 -0.21 3.96 2.89
C THR A 12 -0.34 3.44 1.47
N ARG A 13 0.09 2.21 1.23
CA ARG A 13 -0.03 1.47 -0.04
C ARG A 13 -0.94 0.30 0.19
N HIS A 14 -2.03 0.23 -0.55
CA HIS A 14 -3.02 -0.83 -0.47
C HIS A 14 -2.89 -1.75 -1.67
N VAL A 15 -2.58 -3.02 -1.42
CA VAL A 15 -2.65 -4.08 -2.43
C VAL A 15 -4.02 -4.72 -2.31
N VAL A 16 -4.93 -4.40 -3.23
CA VAL A 16 -6.32 -4.85 -3.23
C VAL A 16 -6.60 -5.78 -4.41
N PRO A 17 -7.55 -6.74 -4.29
CA PRO A 17 -8.00 -7.52 -5.43
C PRO A 17 -8.63 -6.59 -6.49
N HIS A 18 -8.32 -6.85 -7.76
CA HIS A 18 -8.83 -6.14 -8.93
C HIS A 18 -9.40 -7.16 -9.94
N PRO A 19 -10.39 -6.81 -10.78
CA PRO A 19 -10.89 -7.72 -11.82
C PRO A 19 -9.77 -8.30 -12.71
N ASP A 20 -8.76 -7.50 -13.04
CA ASP A 20 -7.59 -7.93 -13.83
C ASP A 20 -6.44 -8.58 -13.00
N GLY A 21 -6.63 -8.77 -11.69
CA GLY A 21 -5.62 -9.34 -10.80
C GLY A 21 -5.52 -8.59 -9.47
N TRP A 22 -4.50 -7.74 -9.34
CA TRP A 22 -4.13 -7.04 -8.10
C TRP A 22 -3.73 -5.60 -8.35
N ALA A 23 -4.41 -4.69 -7.66
CA ALA A 23 -4.16 -3.26 -7.78
C ALA A 23 -3.36 -2.74 -6.58
N ASN A 24 -2.30 -1.99 -6.85
CA ASN A 24 -1.61 -1.16 -5.88
C ASN A 24 -2.25 0.23 -5.87
N LYS A 25 -2.81 0.64 -4.75
CA LYS A 25 -3.52 1.90 -4.57
C LYS A 25 -2.90 2.70 -3.43
N LYS A 26 -2.60 3.98 -3.66
CA LYS A 26 -2.18 4.87 -2.58
C LYS A 26 -3.36 5.20 -1.68
N GLY A 27 -3.16 5.20 -0.36
CA GLY A 27 -4.15 5.61 0.63
C GLY A 27 -4.59 7.05 0.37
N GLY A 28 -5.89 7.25 0.20
CA GLY A 28 -6.47 8.55 -0.17
C GLY A 28 -6.46 8.86 -1.68
N ALA A 29 -5.86 8.02 -2.53
CA ALA A 29 -6.02 8.15 -3.97
C ALA A 29 -7.33 7.51 -4.42
N GLU A 30 -7.99 8.12 -5.42
CA GLU A 30 -9.20 7.54 -6.02
C GLU A 30 -8.87 6.37 -6.96
N ARG A 31 -7.69 6.41 -7.60
CA ARG A 31 -7.24 5.47 -8.63
C ARG A 31 -6.14 4.53 -8.12
N ALA A 32 -6.07 3.33 -8.69
CA ALA A 32 -4.91 2.47 -8.55
C ALA A 32 -3.69 3.13 -9.22
N SER A 33 -2.54 3.06 -8.56
CA SER A 33 -1.25 3.46 -9.13
C SER A 33 -0.74 2.46 -10.17
N SER A 34 -0.97 1.16 -9.92
CA SER A 34 -0.61 0.10 -10.86
C SER A 34 -1.51 -1.12 -10.66
N VAL A 35 -1.71 -1.91 -11.72
CA VAL A 35 -2.42 -3.19 -11.68
C VAL A 35 -1.47 -4.26 -12.19
N HIS A 36 -1.45 -5.39 -11.50
CA HIS A 36 -0.58 -6.52 -11.78
C HIS A 36 -1.42 -7.80 -11.85
N SER A 37 -0.99 -8.77 -12.65
CA SER A 37 -1.69 -10.04 -12.79
C SER A 37 -1.65 -10.87 -11.50
N THR A 38 -0.58 -10.75 -10.71
CA THR A 38 -0.38 -11.53 -9.49
C THR A 38 -0.23 -10.67 -8.24
N LYS A 39 -0.64 -11.25 -7.10
CA LYS A 39 -0.51 -10.62 -5.77
C LYS A 39 0.95 -10.31 -5.47
N ARG A 40 1.83 -11.26 -5.77
CA ARG A 40 3.27 -11.18 -5.50
C ARG A 40 3.92 -9.99 -6.20
N GLU A 41 3.55 -9.73 -7.45
CA GLU A 41 4.05 -8.57 -8.20
C GLU A 41 3.53 -7.26 -7.61
N ALA A 42 2.23 -7.17 -7.33
CA ALA A 42 1.64 -6.00 -6.70
C ALA A 42 2.25 -5.72 -5.32
N GLU A 43 2.47 -6.75 -4.51
CA GLU A 43 3.15 -6.66 -3.20
C GLU A 43 4.60 -6.20 -3.35
N ALA A 44 5.36 -6.73 -4.32
CA ALA A 44 6.75 -6.34 -4.54
C ALA A 44 6.86 -4.85 -4.91
N THR A 45 6.05 -4.39 -5.88
CA THR A 45 6.02 -2.98 -6.27
C THR A 45 5.53 -2.10 -5.13
N ALA A 46 4.45 -2.49 -4.44
CA ALA A 46 3.92 -1.72 -3.33
C ALA A 46 4.90 -1.62 -2.16
N ARG A 47 5.70 -2.67 -1.90
CA ARG A 47 6.77 -2.68 -0.90
C ARG A 47 7.93 -1.76 -1.26
N GLU A 48 8.34 -1.73 -2.52
CA GLU A 48 9.40 -0.81 -2.98
C GLU A 48 8.94 0.65 -2.84
N GLN A 49 7.72 0.95 -3.30
CA GLN A 49 7.12 2.29 -3.17
C GLN A 49 6.94 2.67 -1.70
N SER A 50 6.49 1.73 -0.87
CA SER A 50 6.30 1.98 0.56
C SER A 50 7.62 2.27 1.27
N LYS A 51 8.70 1.56 0.92
CA LYS A 51 10.06 1.88 1.40
C LYS A 51 10.54 3.24 0.94
N ARG A 52 10.41 3.54 -0.36
CA ARG A 52 10.89 4.80 -0.94
C ARG A 52 10.19 6.02 -0.37
N GLU A 53 8.89 5.91 -0.10
CA GLU A 53 8.07 7.00 0.44
C GLU A 53 7.93 6.96 1.98
N GLY A 54 8.52 5.98 2.66
CA GLY A 54 8.32 5.78 4.10
C GLY A 54 6.85 5.59 4.47
N SER A 55 6.10 4.88 3.64
CA SER A 55 4.68 4.60 3.81
C SER A 55 4.42 3.19 4.35
N GLU A 56 3.23 2.96 4.88
CA GLU A 56 2.81 1.63 5.34
C GLU A 56 2.23 0.83 4.18
N LEU A 57 2.63 -0.43 4.02
CA LEU A 57 2.05 -1.36 3.07
C LEU A 57 0.92 -2.13 3.75
N VAL A 58 -0.25 -2.18 3.12
CA VAL A 58 -1.43 -2.92 3.54
C VAL A 58 -1.80 -3.86 2.42
N VAL A 59 -1.77 -5.15 2.70
CA VAL A 59 -2.06 -6.20 1.74
C VAL A 59 -3.39 -6.85 2.07
N HIS A 60 -4.32 -6.78 1.13
CA HIS A 60 -5.63 -7.39 1.25
C HIS A 60 -5.61 -8.83 0.71
N GLY A 61 -6.56 -9.64 1.15
CA GLY A 61 -6.89 -10.94 0.57
C GLY A 61 -7.87 -10.81 -0.58
N LYS A 62 -8.18 -11.93 -1.23
CA LYS A 62 -9.22 -12.01 -2.28
C LYS A 62 -10.62 -11.68 -1.74
N ASP A 63 -10.80 -11.87 -0.44
CA ASP A 63 -11.98 -11.51 0.35
C ASP A 63 -12.04 -10.02 0.71
N GLY A 64 -11.06 -9.20 0.29
CA GLY A 64 -11.00 -7.77 0.58
C GLY A 64 -10.54 -7.44 2.00
N GLN A 65 -10.42 -8.44 2.88
CA GLN A 65 -9.93 -8.26 4.24
C GLN A 65 -8.41 -8.04 4.26
N ILE A 66 -7.92 -7.38 5.30
CA ILE A 66 -6.48 -7.15 5.45
C ILE A 66 -5.83 -8.45 5.93
N GLN A 67 -4.93 -9.00 5.12
CA GLN A 67 -4.16 -10.20 5.48
C GLN A 67 -2.81 -9.86 6.09
N ARG A 68 -2.16 -8.79 5.63
CA ARG A 68 -0.83 -8.39 6.10
C ARG A 68 -0.68 -6.88 6.08
N LYS A 69 0.06 -6.35 7.06
CA LYS A 69 0.50 -4.96 7.12
C LYS A 69 2.01 -4.93 7.31
N ASP A 70 2.69 -4.01 6.65
CA ASP A 70 4.14 -3.83 6.74
C ASP A 70 4.45 -2.32 6.80
N SER A 71 4.68 -1.81 8.01
CA SER A 71 4.98 -0.40 8.24
C SER A 71 6.46 -0.16 7.99
N HIS A 72 6.77 0.61 6.94
CA HIS A 72 8.14 0.99 6.57
C HIS A 72 8.52 2.39 7.09
N GLY A 73 7.60 3.07 7.78
CA GLY A 73 7.86 4.29 8.50
C GLY A 73 8.55 3.98 9.83
N ASN A 74 9.87 3.89 9.82
CA ASN A 74 10.77 4.23 10.92
C ASN A 74 10.29 3.90 12.35
N ASP A 75 9.83 2.68 12.60
CA ASP A 75 9.66 2.15 13.96
C ASP A 75 11.05 1.65 14.39
N PRO A 76 11.75 2.32 15.33
CA PRO A 76 12.93 1.75 15.94
C PRO A 76 12.49 0.46 16.65
N LYS A 77 12.71 -0.68 16.00
CA LYS A 77 12.60 -1.99 16.65
C LYS A 77 13.78 -2.17 17.61
N ASP A 78 13.79 -1.38 18.67
CA ASP A 78 14.50 -1.65 19.92
C ASP A 78 13.48 -2.25 20.91
N ILE A 79 13.12 -3.51 20.68
CA ILE A 79 12.66 -4.38 21.76
C ILE A 79 13.77 -5.39 22.00
N LYS A 80 14.61 -5.06 22.97
CA LYS A 80 15.55 -5.96 23.60
C LYS A 80 14.71 -7.02 24.34
N GLY A 81 14.77 -8.26 23.86
CA GLY A 81 14.42 -9.42 24.68
C GLY A 81 15.46 -9.62 25.77
#